data_AF-A0A9P0GCM3-F1
#
_entry.id   AF-A0A9P0GCM3-F1
#
_cell.length_a   1.000
_cell.length_b   1.000
_cell.length_c   1.000
_cell.angle_alpha   90.00
_cell.angle_beta   90.00
_cell.angle_gamma   90.00
#
_symmetry.space_group_name_H-M   'P 1'
#
loop_
_entity.id
_entity.type
_entity.pdbx_description
1 polymer ?
#
loop_
_entity_poly.entity_id
_entity_poly.type
_entity_poly.pdbx_seq_one_letter_code
_entity_poly.pdbx_strand_id
1 'polypeptide(L)'
;MNNAVFGKTMENIRKRVNIRLLTEWSGRYGDEAYISKPEFKNCAIFNENLVAVELRKLQVYLNKPIYVGQAILDLAKTTIYDFHYGYMISAFGDNGSVLYTDTDSLIYEIRNQDPYEIIKRDCYTHFDTSDYPSNNIYNIPLVNKKVLGMMKDENNGVPMTDYVGLGLNCTPRR
;
A
#
# COMPACT_ATOMS: atom_id res chain seq x y z
N MET A 1 8.03 -5.51 9.12
CA MET A 1 9.32 -5.44 8.39
C MET A 1 9.15 -5.78 6.90
N ASN A 2 8.22 -6.66 6.50
CA ASN A 2 8.06 -7.11 5.11
C ASN A 2 7.78 -5.97 4.10
N ASN A 3 6.90 -5.03 4.41
CA ASN A 3 6.54 -3.96 3.46
C ASN A 3 7.71 -3.00 3.16
N ALA A 4 8.62 -2.82 4.12
CA ALA A 4 9.80 -1.96 3.92
C ALA A 4 10.79 -2.57 2.91
N VAL A 5 10.92 -3.90 2.90
CA VAL A 5 11.77 -4.62 1.94
C VAL A 5 11.21 -4.44 0.53
N PHE A 6 9.90 -4.63 0.35
CA PHE A 6 9.20 -4.36 -0.91
C PHE A 6 9.37 -2.91 -1.37
N GLY A 7 9.16 -1.92 -0.50
CA GLY A 7 9.34 -0.52 -0.84
C GLY A 7 10.76 -0.18 -1.31
N LYS A 8 11.78 -0.92 -0.82
CA LYS A 8 13.17 -0.75 -1.26
C LYS A 8 13.47 -1.36 -2.63
N THR A 9 12.75 -2.40 -3.07
CA THR A 9 12.93 -2.95 -4.43
C THR A 9 12.39 -2.00 -5.49
N MET A 10 11.33 -1.24 -5.17
CA MET A 10 10.70 -0.25 -6.06
C MET A 10 11.25 1.17 -5.89
N GLU A 11 12.35 1.36 -5.17
CA GLU A 11 12.91 2.69 -4.91
C GLU A 11 13.36 3.39 -6.19
N ASN A 12 12.83 4.60 -6.43
CA ASN A 12 13.22 5.40 -7.59
C ASN A 12 14.53 6.17 -7.34
N ILE A 13 15.65 5.59 -7.79
CA ILE A 13 16.99 6.18 -7.64
C ILE A 13 17.12 7.54 -8.36
N ARG A 14 16.36 7.78 -9.44
CA ARG A 14 16.44 9.02 -10.23
C ARG A 14 15.97 10.24 -9.43
N LYS A 15 15.10 10.04 -8.43
CA LYS A 15 14.63 11.10 -7.53
C LYS A 15 15.63 11.43 -6.42
N ARG A 16 16.73 10.68 -6.28
CA ARG A 16 17.74 10.95 -5.24
C ARG A 16 18.57 12.18 -5.61
N VAL A 17 18.57 13.14 -4.70
CA VAL A 17 19.31 14.39 -4.82
C VAL A 17 20.55 14.34 -3.93
N ASN A 18 21.66 14.93 -4.38
CA ASN A 18 22.82 15.14 -3.53
C ASN A 18 22.72 16.53 -2.91
N ILE A 19 22.61 16.60 -1.59
CA ILE A 19 22.62 17.86 -0.85
C ILE A 19 23.94 17.95 -0.09
N ARG A 20 24.62 19.09 -0.20
CA ARG A 20 25.81 19.41 0.61
C ARG A 20 25.47 20.58 1.51
N LEU A 21 25.73 20.40 2.81
CA LEU A 21 25.66 21.46 3.81
C LEU A 21 27.06 22.02 3.99
N LEU A 22 27.19 23.33 3.82
CA LEU A 22 28.47 24.03 3.77
C LEU A 22 28.39 25.23 4.71
N THR A 23 29.51 25.53 5.37
CA THR A 23 29.59 26.60 6.36
C THR A 23 30.59 27.69 6.00
N GLU A 24 31.40 27.46 4.96
CA GLU A 24 32.45 28.37 4.51
C GLU A 24 32.22 28.76 3.06
N TRP A 25 32.30 30.06 2.78
CA TRP A 25 32.12 30.60 1.43
C TRP A 25 33.31 30.28 0.53
N SER A 26 34.53 30.55 1.04
CA SER A 26 35.78 30.49 0.27
C SER A 26 36.55 29.19 0.51
N GLY A 27 37.19 28.69 -0.55
CA GLY A 27 38.12 27.55 -0.47
C GLY A 27 37.73 26.40 -1.40
N ARG A 28 38.59 25.38 -1.49
CA ARG A 28 38.39 24.23 -2.39
C ARG A 28 37.08 23.46 -2.13
N TYR A 29 36.54 23.57 -0.92
CA TYR A 29 35.30 22.96 -0.49
C TYR A 29 34.24 23.98 -0.06
N GLY A 30 34.45 25.27 -0.34
CA GLY A 30 33.49 26.32 -0.02
C GLY A 30 32.32 26.37 -1.01
N ASP A 31 31.31 27.16 -0.68
CA ASP A 31 30.07 27.33 -1.48
C ASP A 31 30.35 27.64 -2.95
N GLU A 32 31.30 28.55 -3.22
CA GLU A 32 31.68 28.99 -4.56
C GLU A 32 32.13 27.81 -5.45
N ALA A 33 32.88 26.86 -4.88
CA ALA A 33 33.39 25.70 -5.59
C ALA A 33 32.29 24.69 -5.95
N TYR A 34 31.17 24.68 -5.22
CA TYR A 34 30.01 23.82 -5.53
C TYR A 34 28.98 24.50 -6.43
N ILE A 35 28.86 25.83 -6.38
CA ILE A 35 28.01 26.62 -7.29
C ILE A 35 28.58 26.60 -8.72
N SER A 36 29.90 26.64 -8.86
CA SER A 36 30.58 26.61 -10.16
C SER A 36 30.54 25.24 -10.85
N LYS A 37 30.07 24.19 -10.18
CA LYS A 37 29.99 22.85 -10.77
C LYS A 37 28.83 22.71 -11.74
N PRO A 38 28.99 21.94 -12.85
CA PRO A 38 27.90 21.67 -13.78
C PRO A 38 26.77 20.85 -13.15
N GLU A 39 27.01 20.19 -12.01
CA GLU A 39 25.97 19.50 -11.25
C GLU A 39 25.04 20.44 -10.49
N PHE A 40 25.40 21.73 -10.36
CA PHE A 40 24.62 22.68 -9.59
C PHE A 40 23.17 22.78 -10.09
N LYS A 41 22.24 22.76 -9.14
CA LYS A 41 20.81 22.92 -9.41
C LYS A 41 20.24 24.12 -8.69
N ASN A 42 20.43 24.18 -7.39
CA ASN A 42 19.90 25.25 -6.55
C ASN A 42 20.72 25.37 -5.27
N CYS A 43 20.57 26.47 -4.54
CA CYS A 43 21.05 26.61 -3.17
C CYS A 43 19.96 27.19 -2.28
N ALA A 44 19.99 26.83 -1.00
CA ALA A 44 19.13 27.36 0.04
C ALA A 44 20.01 27.83 1.21
N ILE A 45 19.90 29.10 1.57
CA ILE A 45 20.64 29.70 2.68
C ILE A 45 19.78 29.55 3.93
N PHE A 46 20.29 28.85 4.94
CA PHE A 46 19.59 28.69 6.22
C PHE A 46 19.96 29.78 7.22
N ASN A 47 21.25 30.17 7.26
CA ASN A 47 21.76 31.30 8.03
C ASN A 47 23.11 31.77 7.45
N GLU A 48 23.71 32.80 8.04
CA GLU A 48 24.96 33.41 7.57
C GLU A 48 26.14 32.43 7.48
N ASN A 49 26.10 31.32 8.23
CA ASN A 49 27.17 30.33 8.29
C ASN A 49 26.72 28.95 7.80
N LEU A 50 25.58 28.84 7.11
CA LEU A 50 25.05 27.55 6.65
C LEU A 50 24.25 27.68 5.36
N VAL A 51 24.79 27.09 4.31
CA VAL A 51 24.18 27.00 2.99
C VAL A 51 24.01 25.52 2.61
N ALA A 52 22.84 25.17 2.08
CA ALA A 52 22.61 23.91 1.40
C ALA A 52 22.72 24.09 -0.11
N VAL A 53 23.63 23.37 -0.73
CA VAL A 53 23.75 23.31 -2.19
C VAL A 53 23.14 22.00 -2.69
N GLU A 54 22.16 22.13 -3.57
CA GLU A 54 21.50 21.03 -4.27
C GLU A 54 22.25 20.71 -5.57
N LEU A 55 22.74 19.48 -5.68
CA LEU A 55 23.46 18.97 -6.83
C LEU A 55 22.68 17.86 -7.54
N ARG A 56 22.59 17.95 -8.86
CA ARG A 56 22.09 16.91 -9.76
C ARG A 56 23.08 15.75 -9.84
N LYS A 57 22.55 14.55 -10.10
CA LYS A 57 23.37 13.39 -10.45
C LYS A 57 23.49 13.31 -11.96
N LEU A 58 24.71 13.45 -12.48
CA LEU A 58 24.99 13.31 -13.92
C LEU A 58 24.88 11.85 -14.40
N GLN A 59 25.22 10.91 -13.52
CA GLN A 59 25.11 9.47 -13.78
C GLN A 59 24.30 8.81 -12.67
N VAL A 60 23.40 7.91 -13.05
CA VAL A 60 22.54 7.16 -12.13
C VAL A 60 22.73 5.68 -12.38
N TYR A 61 23.23 4.97 -11.37
CA TYR A 61 23.37 3.52 -11.42
C TYR A 61 22.08 2.85 -10.95
N LEU A 62 21.41 2.11 -11.84
CA LEU A 62 20.16 1.39 -11.57
C LEU A 62 20.44 0.05 -10.88
N ASN A 63 20.60 0.09 -9.55
CA ASN A 63 20.90 -1.10 -8.73
C ASN A 63 19.73 -1.63 -7.91
N LYS A 64 18.50 -1.21 -8.23
CA LYS A 64 17.31 -1.72 -7.56
C LYS A 64 16.66 -2.83 -8.38
N PRO A 65 16.28 -3.96 -7.75
CA PRO A 65 15.59 -5.05 -8.43
C PRO A 65 14.10 -4.72 -8.62
N ILE A 66 13.81 -3.71 -9.45
CA ILE A 66 12.44 -3.20 -9.68
C ILE A 66 11.51 -4.31 -10.18
N TYR A 67 12.05 -5.23 -10.99
CA TYR A 67 11.31 -6.37 -11.52
C TYR A 67 10.76 -7.31 -10.43
N VAL A 68 11.47 -7.45 -9.30
CA VAL A 68 10.98 -8.23 -8.15
C VAL A 68 9.77 -7.54 -7.52
N GLY A 69 9.83 -6.22 -7.36
CA GLY A 69 8.69 -5.43 -6.87
C GLY A 69 7.48 -5.54 -7.80
N GLN A 70 7.71 -5.49 -9.12
CA GLN A 70 6.65 -5.70 -10.11
C GLN A 70 6.01 -7.09 -9.99
N ALA A 71 6.81 -8.16 -9.91
CA ALA A 71 6.29 -9.52 -9.79
C ALA A 71 5.46 -9.72 -8.51
N ILE A 72 5.89 -9.16 -7.39
CA ILE A 72 5.12 -9.21 -6.12
C ILE A 72 3.80 -8.46 -6.26
N LEU A 73 3.80 -7.29 -6.90
CA LEU A 73 2.57 -6.51 -7.12
C LEU A 73 1.58 -7.26 -8.02
N ASP A 74 2.09 -7.92 -9.07
CA ASP A 74 1.26 -8.70 -9.99
C ASP A 74 0.67 -9.94 -9.29
N LEU A 75 1.44 -10.62 -8.45
CA LEU A 75 0.93 -11.72 -7.61
C LEU A 75 -0.17 -11.22 -6.65
N ALA A 76 0.05 -10.11 -5.96
CA ALA A 76 -0.93 -9.55 -5.03
C ALA A 76 -2.25 -9.20 -5.72
N LYS A 77 -2.19 -8.55 -6.90
CA LYS A 77 -3.37 -8.26 -7.72
C LYS A 77 -4.06 -9.54 -8.19
N THR A 78 -3.30 -10.55 -8.58
CA THR A 78 -3.85 -11.83 -9.02
C THR A 78 -4.65 -12.49 -7.91
N THR A 79 -4.17 -12.47 -6.66
CA THR A 79 -4.92 -13.00 -5.51
C THR A 79 -6.24 -12.25 -5.28
N ILE A 80 -6.22 -10.91 -5.36
CA ILE A 80 -7.44 -10.09 -5.21
C ILE A 80 -8.43 -10.36 -6.34
N TYR A 81 -7.95 -10.46 -7.59
CA TYR A 81 -8.79 -10.74 -8.75
C TYR A 81 -9.33 -12.16 -8.75
N ASP A 82 -8.54 -13.15 -8.35
CA ASP A 82 -9.00 -14.54 -8.21
C ASP A 82 -10.11 -14.64 -7.16
N PHE A 83 -9.96 -13.94 -6.03
CA PHE A 83 -11.03 -13.85 -5.03
C PHE A 83 -12.29 -13.16 -5.58
N HIS A 84 -12.15 -12.03 -6.28
CA HIS A 84 -13.31 -11.31 -6.81
C HIS A 84 -14.01 -12.07 -7.94
N TYR A 85 -13.29 -12.37 -9.03
CA TYR A 85 -13.85 -12.96 -10.23
C TYR A 85 -14.06 -14.48 -10.10
N GLY A 86 -13.15 -15.18 -9.43
CA GLY A 86 -13.21 -16.63 -9.27
C GLY A 86 -14.18 -17.09 -8.19
N TYR A 87 -14.30 -16.33 -7.09
CA TYR A 87 -15.13 -16.71 -5.94
C TYR A 87 -16.34 -15.79 -5.73
N MET A 88 -16.15 -14.49 -5.50
CA MET A 88 -17.25 -13.60 -5.07
C MET A 88 -18.35 -13.47 -6.11
N ILE A 89 -18.01 -13.33 -7.40
CA ILE A 89 -19.02 -13.31 -8.48
C ILE A 89 -19.76 -14.64 -8.55
N SER A 90 -19.09 -15.78 -8.33
CA SER A 90 -19.78 -17.07 -8.33
C SER A 90 -20.66 -17.28 -7.09
N ALA A 91 -20.26 -16.73 -5.94
CA ALA A 91 -20.99 -16.87 -4.68
C ALA A 91 -22.24 -15.99 -4.61
N PHE A 92 -22.13 -14.74 -5.06
CA PHE A 92 -23.20 -13.74 -4.95
C PHE A 92 -23.90 -13.43 -6.28
N GLY A 93 -23.29 -13.75 -7.43
CA GLY A 93 -23.87 -13.45 -8.74
C GLY A 93 -24.25 -11.98 -8.89
N ASP A 94 -25.45 -11.73 -9.41
CA ASP A 94 -26.00 -10.37 -9.57
C ASP A 94 -26.38 -9.68 -8.25
N ASN A 95 -26.36 -10.41 -7.13
CA ASN A 95 -26.67 -9.87 -5.81
C ASN A 95 -25.47 -9.20 -5.14
N GLY A 96 -24.26 -9.39 -5.66
CA GLY A 96 -23.03 -8.81 -5.13
C GLY A 96 -22.41 -7.83 -6.11
N SER A 97 -22.20 -6.58 -5.68
CA SER A 97 -21.48 -5.58 -6.47
C SER A 97 -20.34 -4.96 -5.67
N VAL A 98 -19.23 -4.63 -6.34
CA VAL A 98 -18.08 -3.99 -5.69
C VAL A 98 -18.30 -2.48 -5.65
N LEU A 99 -18.33 -1.90 -4.45
CA LEU A 99 -18.44 -0.46 -4.24
C LEU A 99 -17.08 0.23 -4.23
N TYR A 100 -16.05 -0.44 -3.71
CA TYR A 100 -14.73 0.13 -3.54
C TYR A 100 -13.65 -0.94 -3.54
N THR A 101 -12.48 -0.60 -4.07
CA THR A 101 -11.30 -1.44 -4.07
C THR A 101 -10.08 -0.64 -3.62
N ASP A 102 -9.29 -1.23 -2.73
CA ASP A 102 -7.95 -0.77 -2.35
C ASP A 102 -6.93 -1.87 -2.62
N THR A 103 -5.69 -1.62 -2.23
CA THR A 103 -4.51 -2.46 -2.37
C THR A 103 -4.69 -3.87 -1.79
N ASP A 104 -5.44 -3.97 -0.69
CA ASP A 104 -5.66 -5.21 0.07
C ASP A 104 -7.09 -5.38 0.61
N SER A 105 -8.01 -4.48 0.27
CA SER A 105 -9.39 -4.50 0.76
C SER A 105 -10.41 -4.26 -0.36
N LEU A 106 -11.59 -4.85 -0.17
CA LEU A 106 -12.72 -4.77 -1.08
C LEU A 106 -13.97 -4.48 -0.26
N ILE A 107 -14.80 -3.56 -0.74
CA ILE A 107 -16.12 -3.28 -0.15
C ILE A 107 -17.17 -3.77 -1.12
N TYR A 108 -18.03 -4.65 -0.64
CA TYR A 108 -19.13 -5.22 -1.41
C TYR A 108 -20.48 -4.68 -0.91
N GLU A 109 -21.33 -4.30 -1.85
CA GLU A 109 -22.77 -4.23 -1.62
C GLU A 109 -23.37 -5.60 -1.92
N ILE A 110 -24.01 -6.20 -0.93
CA ILE A 110 -24.68 -7.49 -1.07
C ILE A 110 -26.16 -7.29 -0.82
N ARG A 111 -26.99 -7.70 -1.78
CA ARG A 111 -28.45 -7.53 -1.75
C ARG A 111 -29.14 -8.88 -1.56
N ASN A 112 -30.20 -8.91 -0.75
CA ASN A 112 -31.08 -10.08 -0.61
C ASN A 112 -30.40 -11.41 -0.20
N GLN A 113 -29.19 -11.35 0.36
CA GLN A 113 -28.43 -12.50 0.84
C GLN A 113 -27.67 -12.15 2.11
N ASP A 114 -27.52 -13.12 3.02
CA ASP A 114 -26.70 -12.95 4.21
C ASP A 114 -25.24 -13.32 3.89
N PRO A 115 -24.29 -12.36 3.92
CA PRO A 115 -22.88 -12.65 3.67
C PRO A 115 -22.28 -13.61 4.70
N TYR A 116 -22.77 -13.61 5.94
CA TYR A 116 -22.16 -14.36 7.03
C TYR A 116 -22.42 -15.86 6.92
N GLU A 117 -23.52 -16.28 6.29
CA GLU A 117 -23.77 -17.69 5.98
C GLU A 117 -22.77 -18.24 4.96
N ILE A 118 -22.39 -17.43 3.95
CA ILE A 118 -21.37 -17.80 2.96
C ILE A 118 -19.98 -17.83 3.60
N ILE A 119 -19.64 -16.82 4.40
CA ILE A 119 -18.38 -16.80 5.17
C ILE A 119 -18.29 -18.03 6.06
N LYS A 120 -19.37 -18.41 6.75
CA LYS A 120 -19.40 -19.60 7.60
C LYS A 120 -19.18 -20.89 6.82
N ARG A 121 -19.85 -21.02 5.67
CA ARG A 121 -19.72 -22.21 4.79
C ARG A 121 -18.29 -22.38 4.28
N ASP A 122 -17.67 -21.28 3.84
CA ASP A 122 -16.39 -21.29 3.13
C ASP A 122 -15.23 -20.78 4.00
N CYS A 123 -15.40 -20.75 5.33
CA CYS A 123 -14.43 -20.20 6.28
C CYS A 123 -13.08 -20.93 6.24
N TYR A 124 -13.05 -22.20 5.84
CA TYR A 124 -11.81 -22.97 5.77
C TYR A 124 -10.97 -22.68 4.53
N THR A 125 -11.58 -22.19 3.44
CA THR A 125 -10.91 -22.07 2.13
C THR A 125 -10.60 -20.63 1.72
N HIS A 126 -11.45 -19.67 2.07
CA HIS A 126 -11.34 -18.31 1.55
C HIS A 126 -11.24 -17.22 2.61
N PHE A 127 -11.61 -17.50 3.86
CA PHE A 127 -11.71 -16.48 4.90
C PHE A 127 -10.79 -16.72 6.11
N ASP A 128 -10.28 -15.64 6.68
CA ASP A 128 -9.70 -15.61 8.03
C ASP A 128 -10.78 -15.09 8.99
N THR A 129 -11.26 -15.98 9.85
CA THR A 129 -12.31 -15.70 10.84
C THR A 129 -11.75 -15.74 12.27
N SER A 130 -10.43 -15.78 12.43
CA SER A 130 -9.80 -15.96 13.74
C SER A 130 -9.98 -14.76 14.68
N ASP A 131 -10.27 -13.58 14.14
CA ASP A 131 -10.49 -12.34 14.89
C ASP A 131 -11.97 -12.13 15.28
N TYR A 132 -12.87 -13.05 14.93
CA TYR A 132 -14.26 -12.99 15.38
C TYR A 132 -14.39 -13.22 16.89
N PRO A 133 -15.43 -12.64 17.54
CA PRO A 133 -15.77 -12.98 18.92
C PRO A 133 -16.08 -14.48 19.06
N SER A 134 -15.62 -15.09 20.16
CA SER A 134 -15.93 -16.50 20.47
C SER A 134 -17.43 -16.78 20.60
N ASN A 135 -18.21 -15.76 20.98
CA ASN A 135 -19.67 -15.79 21.06
C ASN A 135 -20.32 -14.99 19.91
N ASN A 136 -19.82 -15.15 18.68
CA ASN A 136 -20.42 -14.47 17.53
C ASN A 136 -21.82 -15.05 17.22
N ILE A 137 -22.74 -14.16 16.84
CA ILE A 137 -24.17 -14.49 16.62
C ILE A 137 -24.35 -15.48 15.46
N TYR A 138 -23.40 -15.51 14.53
CA TYR A 138 -23.43 -16.34 13.32
C TYR A 138 -22.90 -17.77 13.56
N ASN A 139 -22.35 -18.07 14.75
CA ASN A 139 -21.66 -19.32 15.06
C ASN A 139 -20.58 -19.69 14.02
N ILE A 140 -19.81 -18.71 13.56
CA ILE A 140 -18.69 -18.88 12.64
C ILE A 140 -17.50 -19.49 13.40
N PRO A 141 -16.90 -20.59 12.90
CA PRO A 141 -15.67 -21.15 13.46
C PRO A 141 -14.50 -20.16 13.41
N LEU A 142 -13.65 -20.14 14.44
CA LEU A 142 -12.45 -19.30 14.48
C LEU A 142 -11.26 -20.03 13.84
N VAL A 143 -10.98 -19.75 12.56
CA VAL A 143 -9.96 -20.48 11.77
C VAL A 143 -9.04 -19.52 11.01
N ASN A 144 -7.95 -20.05 10.45
CA ASN A 144 -7.09 -19.39 9.46
C ASN A 144 -6.30 -18.14 9.92
N LYS A 145 -5.96 -18.05 11.21
CA LYS A 145 -5.21 -16.92 11.79
C LYS A 145 -3.95 -16.55 11.00
N LYS A 146 -3.99 -15.41 10.32
CA LYS A 146 -2.88 -14.82 9.56
C LYS A 146 -2.33 -15.74 8.46
N VAL A 147 -3.18 -16.61 7.92
CA VAL A 147 -2.84 -17.42 6.75
C VAL A 147 -2.83 -16.52 5.51
N LEU A 148 -1.79 -16.63 4.69
CA LEU A 148 -1.64 -15.82 3.48
C LEU A 148 -2.71 -16.16 2.44
N GLY A 149 -3.27 -15.13 1.81
CA GLY A 149 -4.28 -15.27 0.75
C GLY A 149 -5.72 -15.43 1.26
N MET A 150 -5.92 -15.55 2.57
CA MET A 150 -7.25 -15.56 3.19
C MET A 150 -7.77 -14.13 3.36
N MET A 151 -9.05 -13.92 3.05
CA MET A 151 -9.71 -12.63 3.22
C MET A 151 -10.30 -12.52 4.62
N LYS A 152 -10.04 -11.41 5.32
CA LYS A 152 -10.66 -11.14 6.62
C LYS A 152 -11.85 -10.21 6.47
N ASP A 153 -12.83 -10.40 7.35
CA ASP A 153 -13.87 -9.38 7.57
C ASP A 153 -13.35 -8.35 8.58
N GLU A 154 -13.07 -7.14 8.13
CA GLU A 154 -12.59 -6.05 8.99
C GLU A 154 -13.59 -5.64 10.07
N ASN A 155 -14.88 -5.94 9.86
CA ASN A 155 -15.92 -5.58 10.82
C ASN A 155 -16.28 -6.69 11.81
N ASN A 156 -15.67 -7.87 11.71
CA ASN A 156 -15.86 -9.00 12.63
C ASN A 156 -17.34 -9.32 12.95
N GLY A 157 -18.19 -9.36 11.92
CA GLY A 157 -19.62 -9.65 12.09
C GLY A 157 -20.53 -8.43 12.23
N VAL A 158 -20.03 -7.20 12.10
CA VAL A 158 -20.87 -5.99 12.10
C VAL A 158 -21.10 -5.51 10.65
N PRO A 159 -22.30 -5.69 10.07
CA PRO A 159 -22.55 -5.28 8.70
C PRO A 159 -22.46 -3.76 8.56
N MET A 160 -21.82 -3.29 7.49
CA MET A 160 -21.79 -1.87 7.13
C MET A 160 -23.11 -1.52 6.45
N THR A 161 -23.91 -0.64 7.06
CA THR A 161 -25.23 -0.23 6.52
C THR A 161 -25.14 0.89 5.50
N ASP A 162 -24.15 1.77 5.66
CA ASP A 162 -24.02 2.99 4.88
C ASP A 162 -22.57 3.16 4.39
N TYR A 163 -22.42 3.53 3.12
CA TYR A 163 -21.13 3.84 2.51
C TYR A 163 -21.23 5.10 1.66
N VAL A 164 -20.31 6.04 1.86
CA VAL A 164 -20.20 7.27 1.07
C VAL A 164 -18.77 7.38 0.52
N GLY A 165 -18.63 7.22 -0.80
CA GLY A 165 -17.36 7.41 -1.50
C GLY A 165 -17.21 8.84 -2.00
N LEU A 166 -16.35 9.63 -1.37
CA LEU A 166 -16.07 11.02 -1.77
C LEU A 166 -14.97 11.14 -2.84
N GLY A 167 -14.21 10.06 -3.08
CA GLY A 167 -13.10 9.99 -4.04
C GLY A 167 -12.25 8.73 -3.84
N LEU A 168 -11.27 8.52 -4.73
CA LEU A 168 -10.26 7.45 -4.56
C LEU A 168 -9.46 7.68 -3.27
N ASN A 169 -9.29 6.63 -2.46
CA ASN A 169 -8.64 6.65 -1.13
C ASN A 169 -9.37 7.41 -0.02
N CYS A 170 -10.66 7.70 -0.19
CA CYS A 170 -11.51 8.22 0.88
C CYS A 170 -12.31 7.08 1.50
N THR A 171 -11.65 6.20 2.27
CA THR A 171 -12.38 5.23 3.11
C THR A 171 -12.96 5.95 4.32
N PRO A 172 -14.24 5.75 4.66
CA PRO A 172 -14.80 6.26 5.90
C PRO A 172 -14.06 5.59 7.06
N ARG A 173 -13.28 6.38 7.81
CA ARG A 173 -12.81 5.94 9.12
C ARG A 173 -14.01 5.95 10.06
N ARG A 174 -14.20 4.83 10.75
CA ARG A 174 -15.13 4.69 11.88
C ARG A 174 -14.99 5.85 12.86
#